data_AF-L5JZ16-F1
#
_entry.id   AF-L5JZ16-F1
#
_cell.length_a   1.000
_cell.length_b   1.000
_cell.length_c   1.000
_cell.angle_alpha   90.00
_cell.angle_beta   90.00
_cell.angle_gamma   90.00
#
_symmetry.space_group_name_H-M   'P 1'
#
loop_
_entity.id
_entity.type
_entity.pdbx_description
1 polymer ?
#
loop_
_entity_poly.entity_id
_entity_poly.type
_entity_poly.pdbx_seq_one_letter_code
_entity_poly.pdbx_strand_id
1 'polypeptide(L)' 'MCQCGLYIPCHSPELTEQKLRACLEVSVNEHSAHCPHIPGFSVTEGTEEKSSLLMSCLACDTWAVII' A
#
# COMPACT_ATOMS: atom_id res chain seq x y z
N MET A 1 -17.14 2.62 3.75
CA MET A 1 -16.24 3.65 3.18
C MET A 1 -15.21 3.98 4.24
N CYS A 2 -13.91 3.89 3.93
CA CYS A 2 -12.84 4.15 4.91
C CYS A 2 -12.96 5.58 5.43
N GLN A 3 -12.80 5.79 6.74
CA GLN A 3 -12.80 7.13 7.35
C GLN A 3 -11.59 7.97 6.94
N CYS A 4 -10.59 7.34 6.31
CA CYS A 4 -9.40 7.99 5.77
C CYS A 4 -9.66 8.84 4.52
N GLY A 5 -10.83 8.73 3.88
CA GLY A 5 -11.18 9.49 2.66
C GLY A 5 -10.42 9.06 1.40
N LEU A 6 -9.44 8.15 1.51
CA LEU A 6 -8.71 7.59 0.39
C LEU A 6 -9.61 6.65 -0.42
N TYR A 7 -9.72 6.94 -1.72
CA TYR A 7 -10.34 6.07 -2.71
C TYR A 7 -9.25 5.63 -3.68
N ILE A 8 -9.02 4.33 -3.75
CA ILE A 8 -8.07 3.74 -4.69
C ILE A 8 -8.93 3.14 -5.81
N PRO A 9 -9.04 3.79 -6.97
CA PRO A 9 -9.72 3.20 -8.12
C PRO A 9 -8.91 1.99 -8.59
N CYS A 10 -9.29 0.82 -8.11
CA CYS A 10 -8.66 -0.41 -8.56
C CYS A 10 -9.40 -0.90 -9.80
N HIS A 11 -8.71 -0.87 -10.95
CA HIS A 11 -9.20 -1.41 -12.21
C HIS A 11 -9.13 -2.95 -12.28
N SER A 12 -8.70 -3.61 -11.18
CA SER A 12 -8.71 -5.07 -11.06
C SER A 12 -10.05 -5.55 -10.48
N PRO A 13 -10.88 -6.26 -11.27
CA PRO A 13 -12.13 -6.83 -10.77
C PRO A 13 -11.93 -7.88 -9.67
N GLU A 14 -10.69 -8.36 -9.50
CA GLU A 14 -10.35 -9.37 -8.51
C GLU A 14 -9.89 -8.78 -7.18
N LEU A 15 -9.63 -7.47 -7.09
CA LEU A 15 -9.18 -6.83 -5.86
C LEU A 15 -10.37 -6.60 -4.92
N THR A 16 -10.35 -7.31 -3.80
CA THR A 16 -11.32 -7.15 -2.71
C THR A 16 -10.66 -6.45 -1.52
N GLU A 17 -11.46 -5.90 -0.61
CA GLU A 17 -10.96 -5.34 0.66
C GLU A 17 -10.10 -6.37 1.42
N GLN A 18 -10.49 -7.63 1.41
CA GLN A 18 -9.75 -8.71 2.08
C GLN A 18 -8.38 -8.95 1.43
N LYS A 19 -8.30 -8.96 0.10
CA LYS A 19 -7.01 -9.10 -0.59
C LYS A 19 -6.12 -7.89 -0.34
N LEU A 20 -6.67 -6.68 -0.40
CA LEU A 20 -5.92 -5.46 -0.07
C LEU A 20 -5.37 -5.53 1.36
N ARG A 21 -6.19 -5.92 2.33
CA ARG A 21 -5.77 -6.08 3.72
C ARG A 21 -4.65 -7.10 3.85
N ALA A 22 -4.78 -8.27 3.20
CA ALA A 22 -3.75 -9.29 3.21
C ALA A 22 -2.42 -8.77 2.61
N CYS A 23 -2.47 -8.05 1.48
CA CYS A 23 -1.27 -7.44 0.88
C CYS A 23 -0.60 -6.45 1.83
N LEU A 24 -1.38 -5.59 2.50
CA LEU A 24 -0.87 -4.65 3.49
C LEU A 24 -0.22 -5.35 4.69
N GLU A 25 -0.90 -6.35 5.26
CA GLU A 25 -0.39 -7.11 6.40
C GLU A 25 0.92 -7.82 6.07
N VAL A 26 1.02 -8.45 4.89
CA VAL A 26 2.25 -9.09 4.43
C VAL A 26 3.39 -8.08 4.33
N SER A 27 3.20 -6.98 3.59
CA SER A 27 4.27 -6.00 3.40
C SER A 27 4.70 -5.31 4.70
N VAL A 28 3.76 -5.01 5.60
CA VAL A 28 4.08 -4.41 6.91
C VAL A 28 4.80 -5.43 7.81
N ASN A 29 4.39 -6.69 7.79
CA ASN A 29 5.05 -7.74 8.58
C ASN A 29 6.47 -8.02 8.09
N GLU A 30 6.67 -8.11 6.77
CA GLU A 30 8.00 -8.28 6.18
C GLU A 30 8.92 -7.10 6.51
N HIS A 31 8.40 -5.88 6.45
CA HIS A 31 9.13 -4.69 6.85
C HIS A 31 9.46 -4.70 8.35
N SER A 32 8.49 -5.00 9.22
CA SER A 32 8.65 -4.93 10.67
C SER A 32 9.63 -5.96 11.23
N ALA A 33 9.87 -7.06 10.50
CA ALA A 33 10.93 -8.01 10.82
C ALA A 33 12.34 -7.40 10.75
N HIS A 34 12.52 -6.32 9.97
CA HIS A 34 13.82 -5.70 9.71
C HIS A 34 13.92 -4.25 10.23
N CYS A 35 12.78 -3.57 10.40
CA CYS A 35 12.72 -2.17 10.81
C CYS A 35 11.58 -1.95 11.81
N PRO A 36 11.83 -1.38 13.00
CA PRO A 36 10.78 -1.12 13.99
C PRO A 36 9.94 0.12 13.68
N HIS A 37 10.28 0.87 12.62
CA HIS A 37 9.57 2.09 12.26
C HIS A 37 8.27 1.77 11.53
N ILE A 38 7.27 2.64 11.73
CA ILE A 38 6.00 2.53 11.03
C ILE A 38 6.22 3.05 9.59
N PRO A 39 5.98 2.24 8.55
CA PRO A 39 6.09 2.70 7.19
C PRO A 39 4.94 3.69 6.86
N GLY A 40 5.23 4.67 6.02
CA GLY A 40 4.25 5.56 5.41
C GLY A 40 3.62 4.94 4.16
N PHE A 41 2.40 5.39 3.86
CA PHE A 41 1.66 4.96 2.68
C PHE A 41 1.28 6.15 1.82
N SER A 42 1.37 5.99 0.51
CA SER A 42 0.97 7.01 -0.47
C SER A 42 0.31 6.38 -1.67
N VAL A 43 -0.60 7.10 -2.30
CA VAL A 43 -1.20 6.70 -3.57
C VAL A 43 -0.53 7.49 -4.67
N THR A 44 -0.14 6.80 -5.74
CA THR A 44 0.33 7.45 -6.97
C THR A 44 -0.83 7.60 -7.93
N GLU A 45 -1.06 8.83 -8.40
CA GLU A 45 -1.93 9.08 -9.54
C GLU A 45 -1.09 8.96 -10.81
N GLY A 46 -1.06 7.77 -11.39
CA GLY A 46 -0.35 7.52 -12.65
C GLY A 46 -1.07 8.19 -13.83
N THR A 47 -0.30 8.76 -14.75
CA THR A 47 -0.78 9.35 -16.02
C THR A 47 -1.38 8.34 -17.00
N GLU A 48 -1.33 7.04 -16.69
CA GLU A 48 -1.76 5.91 -17.55
C GLU A 48 -2.73 4.94 -16.83
N GLU A 49 -3.71 5.47 -16.10
CA GLU A 49 -4.95 4.76 -15.67
C GLU A 49 -4.85 3.73 -14.52
N LYS A 50 -3.73 3.60 -13.80
CA LYS A 50 -3.71 2.80 -12.57
C LYS A 50 -3.17 3.59 -11.37
N SER A 51 -4.06 3.86 -10.42
CA SER A 51 -3.65 4.31 -9.09
C SER A 51 -2.99 3.15 -8.35
N SER A 52 -1.75 3.35 -7.91
CA SER A 52 -1.02 2.36 -7.13
C SER A 52 -0.80 2.79 -5.69
N LEU A 53 -0.90 1.85 -4.76
CA LEU A 53 -0.62 2.08 -3.34
C LEU A 53 0.83 1.71 -3.06
N LEU A 54 1.59 2.68 -2.58
CA LEU A 54 2.97 2.51 -2.17
C LEU A 54 3.07 2.43 -0.65
N MET A 55 3.98 1.59 -0.19
CA MET A 55 4.54 1.60 1.16
C MET A 55 5.97 2.12 1.09
N SER A 56 6.35 3.03 1.98
CA SER A 56 7.70 3.58 2.05
C SER A 56 8.14 3.81 3.49
N CYS A 57 9.43 3.63 3.78
CA CYS A 57 9.99 3.87 5.10
C CYS A 57 11.30 4.65 4.98
N LEU A 58 11.29 5.90 5.44
CA LEU A 58 12.44 6.80 5.38
C LEU A 58 13.60 6.35 6.28
N ALA A 59 13.34 5.54 7.31
CA ALA A 59 14.36 5.12 8.26
C ALA A 59 15.31 4.05 7.71
N CYS A 60 14.84 3.19 6.81
CA CYS A 60 15.63 2.13 6.18
C CYS A 60 15.57 2.16 4.65
N ASP A 61 15.10 3.27 4.09
CA ASP A 61 14.99 3.55 2.64
C ASP A 61 14.30 2.44 1.83
N THR A 62 13.35 1.73 2.47
CA THR A 62 12.61 0.64 1.84
C THR A 62 11.33 1.17 1.23
N TRP A 63 10.98 0.68 0.04
CA TRP A 63 9.70 0.96 -0.60
C TRP A 63 9.14 -0.30 -1.29
N ALA A 64 7.82 -0.38 -1.41
CA ALA A 64 7.12 -1.47 -2.07
C ALA A 64 5.84 -0.98 -2.73
N VAL A 65 5.50 -1.57 -3.88
CA VAL A 65 4.19 -1.42 -4.53
C VAL A 65 3.27 -2.50 -3.98
N ILE A 66 2.14 -2.09 -3.39
CA ILE A 66 1.16 -3.00 -2.79
C ILE A 66 0.13 -3.44 -3.84
N ILE A 67 -0.40 -2.49 -4.62
CA ILE A 67 -1.41 -2.65 -5.67
C ILE A 67 -1.19 -1.65 -6.80
#